data_AF-L0DPI2-F1
#
_entry.id   AF-L0DPI2-F1
#
_cell.length_a   1.000
_cell.length_b   1.000
_cell.length_c   1.000
_cell.angle_alpha   90.00
_cell.angle_beta   90.00
_cell.angle_gamma   90.00
#
_symmetry.space_group_name_H-M   'P 1'
#
loop_
_entity.id
_entity.type
_entity.pdbx_description
1 polymer ?
#
loop_
_entity_poly.entity_id
_entity_poly.type
_entity_poly.pdbx_seq_one_letter_code
_entity_poly.pdbx_strand_id
1 'polypeptide(L)'
;MFNKLANWLDNRTGYKALVHEALEEPIPGGARWRYVFGSALSTTFMIQLATGLLLMLSYSPSSATAWGSVFYISNKMYAGWFVRGIHHFGSQAMVVLLAMHLLQVLWAGAYRKPREVNWWFGMALMFLTLGFSLTGYLLPWDQKGYWATKVATNISGGAPVLGPAIQKIVVGGTEYGNQTITRFFGLHVGVLPTLFFLCLFAHVALFRRHGLTPPRNAEKLGRGTFWPEQLFMDSVASLAVFGVLLYLVLSEGGANLDAPADPSSANYPARPEWYFLSLFQMLKYFPGNREIIGTIIIPTAIMVVLLLLPLFDRVLPRKLAHFLACCFVFALVGGGGFLTVEAMRSDAANESFQADRVKADEARQRAILLASEIGVPPEGAAYVLRHDPLTHGRAVLDKKCLSCHYFDGKGQLSSDSKGQPVSTPQVASDLKDYGSYTWIRGLLENPRADAYFGKVPQCDGMAEWKKGSKLTKQELDDVARFVASFAEVPADMTPDEWVDSPGVANHPGLEVFNKDCKQCHLVVEGIGEGGFRDAPKLFAWGSPQWIARMIHKPGAPDLYGYLEKKDQMPAFTSEQLTKNDVNMLVRYLQNDYFGAKATSPETKVAVGKSAPH
;
A
#
# COMPACT_ATOMS: atom_id res chain seq x y z
N MET A 1 55.09 -2.34 18.37
CA MET A 1 54.04 -2.41 19.41
C MET A 1 52.90 -3.34 19.00
N PHE A 2 52.35 -3.20 17.78
CA PHE A 2 51.31 -4.10 17.23
C PHE A 2 51.62 -5.60 17.32
N ASN A 3 52.82 -6.06 16.92
CA ASN A 3 53.18 -7.48 17.00
C ASN A 3 53.26 -8.02 18.45
N LYS A 4 53.61 -7.20 19.44
CA LYS A 4 53.63 -7.62 20.85
C LYS A 4 52.21 -7.79 21.40
N LEU A 5 51.30 -6.88 21.06
CA LEU A 5 49.89 -6.97 21.44
C LEU A 5 49.19 -8.16 20.76
N ALA A 6 49.43 -8.35 19.46
CA ALA A 6 48.89 -9.49 18.71
C ALA A 6 49.38 -10.83 19.26
N ASN A 7 50.67 -10.94 19.62
CA ASN A 7 51.22 -12.16 20.22
C ASN A 7 50.68 -12.40 21.64
N TRP A 8 50.52 -11.35 22.44
CA TRP A 8 49.88 -11.47 23.75
C TRP A 8 48.44 -11.97 23.64
N LEU A 9 47.67 -11.43 22.69
CA LEU A 9 46.29 -11.83 22.45
C LEU A 9 46.22 -13.27 21.96
N ASP A 10 47.06 -13.65 21.01
CA ASP A 10 47.15 -15.02 20.48
C ASP A 10 47.52 -16.04 21.57
N ASN A 11 48.44 -15.71 22.48
CA ASN A 11 48.76 -16.57 23.61
C ASN A 11 47.58 -16.80 24.58
N ARG A 12 46.54 -15.96 24.52
CA ARG A 12 45.33 -16.09 25.37
C ARG A 12 44.15 -16.69 24.63
N THR A 13 44.00 -16.40 23.34
CA THR A 13 42.81 -16.79 22.56
C THR A 13 43.10 -17.86 21.51
N GLY A 14 44.36 -18.05 21.11
CA GLY A 14 44.77 -18.94 20.02
C GLY A 14 44.22 -18.53 18.65
N TYR A 15 43.81 -17.26 18.48
CA TYR A 15 43.07 -16.84 17.29
C TYR A 15 43.88 -17.01 15.99
N LYS A 16 45.22 -16.94 16.03
CA LYS A 16 46.01 -17.11 14.80
C LYS A 16 45.92 -18.52 14.26
N ALA A 17 45.87 -19.54 15.11
CA ALA A 17 45.70 -20.92 14.65
C ALA A 17 44.35 -21.10 13.93
N LEU A 18 43.27 -20.56 14.51
CA LEU A 18 41.93 -20.58 13.91
C LEU A 18 41.87 -19.81 12.58
N VAL A 19 42.52 -18.65 12.51
CA VAL A 19 42.59 -17.84 11.28
C VAL A 19 43.43 -18.54 10.22
N HIS A 20 44.55 -19.15 10.60
CA HIS A 20 45.40 -19.90 9.69
C HIS A 20 44.67 -21.10 9.09
N GLU A 21 44.00 -21.90 9.92
CA GLU A 21 43.16 -23.02 9.46
C GLU A 21 42.03 -22.54 8.53
N ALA A 22 41.42 -21.38 8.82
CA ALA A 22 40.39 -20.79 7.97
C ALA A 22 40.92 -20.34 6.59
N LEU A 23 42.14 -19.78 6.54
CA LEU A 23 42.72 -19.21 5.32
C LEU A 23 43.41 -20.27 4.45
N GLU A 24 43.96 -21.32 5.06
CA GLU A 24 44.68 -22.39 4.36
C GLU A 24 43.81 -23.60 4.03
N GLU A 25 42.48 -23.48 4.19
CA GLU A 25 41.53 -24.53 3.79
C GLU A 25 41.83 -25.00 2.35
N PRO A 26 42.11 -26.30 2.15
CA PRO A 26 42.53 -26.81 0.86
C PRO A 26 41.34 -26.84 -0.12
N ILE A 27 41.53 -26.27 -1.30
CA ILE A 27 40.56 -26.25 -2.38
C ILE A 27 40.98 -27.27 -3.45
N PRO A 28 40.30 -28.43 -3.54
CA PRO A 28 40.62 -29.43 -4.56
C PRO A 28 40.33 -28.90 -5.97
N GLY A 29 41.35 -28.89 -6.82
CA GLY A 29 41.28 -28.33 -8.17
C GLY A 29 41.41 -26.80 -8.25
N GLY A 30 41.84 -26.14 -7.17
CA GLY A 30 42.14 -24.70 -7.13
C GLY A 30 40.92 -23.78 -7.06
N ALA A 31 41.19 -22.47 -6.98
CA ALA A 31 40.17 -21.42 -6.90
C ALA A 31 39.28 -21.37 -8.15
N ARG A 32 37.97 -21.18 -7.97
CA ARG A 32 36.97 -21.22 -9.04
C ARG A 32 35.78 -20.31 -8.77
N TRP A 33 35.32 -19.63 -9.84
CA TRP A 33 34.08 -18.84 -9.82
C TRP A 33 32.84 -19.62 -9.41
N ARG A 34 32.81 -20.94 -9.65
CA ARG A 34 31.68 -21.77 -9.24
C ARG A 34 31.52 -21.85 -7.72
N TYR A 35 32.54 -21.53 -6.91
CA TYR A 35 32.46 -21.64 -5.44
C TYR A 35 31.98 -20.36 -4.76
N VAL A 36 31.82 -19.25 -5.50
CA VAL A 36 31.55 -17.92 -4.91
C VAL A 36 30.13 -17.76 -4.35
N PHE A 37 29.14 -18.56 -4.80
CA PHE A 37 27.73 -18.30 -4.46
C PHE A 37 27.43 -18.49 -2.97
N GLY A 38 28.10 -19.44 -2.29
CA GLY A 38 27.95 -19.62 -0.84
C GLY A 38 28.48 -18.43 -0.04
N SER A 39 29.65 -17.92 -0.43
CA SER A 39 30.27 -16.74 0.16
C SER A 39 29.44 -15.47 -0.10
N ALA A 40 29.00 -15.25 -1.35
CA ALA A 40 28.15 -14.12 -1.72
C ALA A 40 26.79 -14.14 -0.98
N LEU A 41 26.17 -15.31 -0.81
CA LEU A 41 24.94 -15.47 -0.02
C LEU A 41 25.16 -15.12 1.46
N SER A 42 26.28 -15.58 2.04
CA SER A 42 26.65 -15.29 3.43
C SER A 42 26.95 -13.79 3.64
N THR A 43 27.68 -13.16 2.71
CA THR A 43 27.92 -11.71 2.72
C THR A 43 26.62 -10.93 2.63
N THR A 44 25.72 -11.33 1.74
CA THR A 44 24.41 -10.68 1.58
C THR A 44 23.57 -10.81 2.86
N PHE A 45 23.60 -11.98 3.52
CA PHE A 45 22.96 -12.14 4.83
C PHE A 45 23.55 -11.21 5.90
N MET A 46 24.87 -11.00 5.93
CA MET A 46 25.47 -10.04 6.87
C MET A 46 25.02 -8.60 6.59
N ILE A 47 24.86 -8.23 5.32
CA ILE A 47 24.26 -6.95 4.92
C ILE A 47 22.81 -6.87 5.42
N GLN A 48 22.01 -7.93 5.28
CA GLN A 48 20.63 -7.98 5.77
C GLN A 48 20.57 -7.82 7.29
N LEU A 49 21.45 -8.49 8.04
CA LEU A 49 21.52 -8.36 9.48
C LEU A 49 21.87 -6.93 9.91
N ALA A 50 22.91 -6.34 9.31
CA ALA A 50 23.34 -4.98 9.64
C ALA A 50 22.26 -3.94 9.31
N THR A 51 21.69 -4.00 8.10
CA THR A 51 20.62 -3.08 7.69
C THR A 51 19.34 -3.29 8.48
N GLY A 52 18.98 -4.54 8.80
CA GLY A 52 17.81 -4.87 9.62
C GLY A 52 17.91 -4.31 11.04
N LEU A 53 19.08 -4.44 11.68
CA LEU A 53 19.34 -3.85 13.00
C LEU A 53 19.25 -2.32 12.97
N LEU A 54 19.74 -1.67 11.92
CA LEU A 54 19.61 -0.21 11.76
C LEU A 54 18.14 0.22 11.59
N LEU A 55 17.37 -0.52 10.78
CA LEU A 55 15.94 -0.25 10.57
C LEU A 55 15.13 -0.47 11.85
N MET A 56 15.50 -1.47 12.65
CA MET A 56 14.85 -1.78 13.93
C MET A 56 14.85 -0.58 14.89
N LEU A 57 15.87 0.27 14.86
CA LEU A 57 15.98 1.45 15.74
C LEU A 57 14.96 2.54 15.44
N SER A 58 14.39 2.56 14.23
CA SER A 58 13.45 3.59 13.77
C SER A 58 12.06 3.04 13.44
N TYR A 59 11.87 1.71 13.44
CA TYR A 59 10.63 1.05 13.10
C TYR A 59 9.71 0.86 14.33
N SER A 60 8.41 1.12 14.18
CA SER A 60 7.42 0.97 15.25
C SER A 60 6.37 -0.11 14.93
N PRO A 61 6.43 -1.32 15.55
CA PRO A 61 5.64 -2.49 15.19
C PRO A 61 4.19 -2.45 15.72
N SER A 62 3.36 -1.57 15.15
CA SER A 62 1.91 -1.49 15.43
C SER A 62 1.11 -1.20 14.17
N SER A 63 -0.15 -1.65 14.11
CA SER A 63 -1.03 -1.39 12.95
C SER A 63 -1.32 0.09 12.73
N ALA A 64 -1.17 0.92 13.78
CA ALA A 64 -1.28 2.37 13.66
C ALA A 64 0.03 2.99 13.14
N THR A 65 1.19 2.56 13.66
CA THR A 65 2.46 3.26 13.46
C THR A 65 3.40 2.67 12.43
N ALA A 66 3.24 1.39 12.05
CA ALA A 66 4.19 0.67 11.20
C ALA A 66 4.44 1.39 9.88
N TRP A 67 3.37 1.65 9.12
CA TRP A 67 3.45 2.37 7.84
C TRP A 67 4.04 3.77 8.02
N GLY A 68 3.63 4.52 9.06
CA GLY A 68 4.15 5.85 9.34
C GLY A 68 5.65 5.87 9.66
N SER A 69 6.13 4.88 10.42
CA SER A 69 7.55 4.71 10.71
C SER A 69 8.37 4.36 9.47
N VAL A 70 7.82 3.54 8.56
CA VAL A 70 8.46 3.23 7.29
C VAL A 70 8.45 4.43 6.34
N PHE A 71 7.37 5.20 6.31
CA PHE A 71 7.32 6.48 5.61
C PHE A 71 8.41 7.44 6.13
N TYR A 72 8.57 7.55 7.45
CA TYR A 72 9.62 8.37 8.06
C TYR A 72 11.03 7.90 7.66
N ILE A 73 11.30 6.60 7.75
CA ILE A 73 12.57 5.98 7.31
C ILE A 73 12.84 6.33 5.84
N SER A 74 11.85 6.20 4.96
CA SER A 74 12.03 6.43 3.53
C SER A 74 12.11 7.91 3.12
N ASN A 75 11.37 8.80 3.79
CA ASN A 75 11.18 10.17 3.26
C ASN A 75 11.78 11.26 4.14
N LYS A 76 12.09 10.98 5.41
CA LYS A 76 12.51 12.00 6.38
C LYS A 76 13.86 11.68 7.03
N MET A 77 14.17 10.41 7.30
CA MET A 77 15.44 10.00 7.90
C MET A 77 16.60 10.12 6.91
N TYR A 78 17.71 10.75 7.32
CA TYR A 78 18.91 10.86 6.49
C TYR A 78 19.42 9.47 6.07
N ALA A 79 19.59 9.26 4.76
CA ALA A 79 19.96 7.99 4.14
C ALA A 79 19.04 6.79 4.50
N GLY A 80 17.87 7.01 5.09
CA GLY A 80 16.98 5.93 5.48
C GLY A 80 16.38 5.18 4.30
N TRP A 81 16.04 5.89 3.21
CA TRP A 81 15.62 5.28 1.94
C TRP A 81 16.68 4.34 1.37
N PHE A 82 17.96 4.69 1.52
CA PHE A 82 19.09 3.90 1.03
C PHE A 82 19.27 2.64 1.86
N VAL A 83 19.29 2.75 3.20
CA VAL A 83 19.40 1.58 4.09
C VAL A 83 18.22 0.64 3.90
N ARG A 84 16.99 1.17 3.83
CA ARG A 84 15.78 0.39 3.55
C ARG A 84 15.82 -0.25 2.16
N GLY A 85 16.31 0.49 1.16
CA GLY A 85 16.49 -0.01 -0.20
C GLY A 85 17.45 -1.21 -0.23
N ILE A 86 18.63 -1.08 0.36
CA ILE A 86 19.61 -2.19 0.45
C ILE A 86 19.02 -3.40 1.19
N HIS A 87 18.26 -3.17 2.27
CA HIS A 87 17.57 -4.24 2.97
C HIS A 87 16.55 -4.95 2.03
N HIS A 88 15.67 -4.19 1.38
CA HIS A 88 14.65 -4.72 0.48
C HIS A 88 15.25 -5.48 -0.71
N PHE A 89 16.11 -4.86 -1.52
CA PHE A 89 16.70 -5.53 -2.69
C PHE A 89 17.69 -6.62 -2.30
N GLY A 90 18.39 -6.49 -1.17
CA GLY A 90 19.26 -7.53 -0.66
C GLY A 90 18.50 -8.79 -0.25
N SER A 91 17.27 -8.66 0.26
CA SER A 91 16.39 -9.82 0.52
C SER A 91 16.04 -10.56 -0.79
N GLN A 92 15.82 -9.83 -1.89
CA GLN A 92 15.57 -10.43 -3.20
C GLN A 92 16.85 -11.11 -3.75
N ALA A 93 18.01 -10.48 -3.60
CA ALA A 93 19.29 -11.06 -3.99
C ALA A 93 19.61 -12.34 -3.22
N MET A 94 19.24 -12.44 -1.94
CA MET A 94 19.36 -13.69 -1.18
C MET A 94 18.60 -14.84 -1.83
N VAL A 95 17.38 -14.62 -2.32
CA VAL A 95 16.58 -15.67 -2.98
C VAL A 95 17.24 -16.12 -4.29
N VAL A 96 17.77 -15.18 -5.09
CA VAL A 96 18.49 -15.49 -6.34
C VAL A 96 19.78 -16.27 -6.03
N LEU A 97 20.59 -15.79 -5.08
CA LEU A 97 21.84 -16.43 -4.67
C LEU A 97 21.60 -17.82 -4.07
N LEU A 98 20.52 -18.00 -3.31
CA LEU A 98 20.09 -19.28 -2.78
C LEU A 98 19.78 -20.28 -3.89
N ALA A 99 19.04 -19.87 -4.93
CA ALA A 99 18.77 -20.72 -6.09
C ALA A 99 20.06 -21.09 -6.84
N MET A 100 20.97 -20.14 -7.07
CA MET A 100 22.26 -20.40 -7.70
C MET A 100 23.15 -21.32 -6.87
N HIS A 101 23.17 -21.15 -5.54
CA HIS A 101 23.92 -22.00 -4.63
C HIS A 101 23.35 -23.43 -4.60
N LEU A 102 22.02 -23.58 -4.58
CA LEU A 102 21.35 -24.88 -4.67
C LEU A 102 21.74 -25.61 -5.96
N LEU A 103 21.67 -24.92 -7.11
CA LEU A 103 22.08 -25.48 -8.41
C LEU A 103 23.57 -25.86 -8.43
N GLN A 104 24.44 -25.04 -7.86
CA GLN A 104 25.87 -25.33 -7.72
C GLN A 104 26.10 -26.64 -6.95
N VAL A 105 25.46 -26.80 -5.79
CA VAL A 105 25.61 -27.97 -4.91
C VAL A 105 25.10 -29.23 -5.62
N LEU A 106 23.98 -29.12 -6.32
CA LEU A 106 23.39 -30.23 -7.08
C LEU A 106 24.26 -30.66 -8.24
N TRP A 107 24.72 -29.70 -9.07
CA TRP A 107 25.61 -29.97 -10.20
C TRP A 107 26.93 -30.60 -9.73
N ALA A 108 27.47 -30.13 -8.60
CA ALA A 108 28.67 -30.72 -8.00
C ALA A 108 28.42 -32.11 -7.38
N GLY A 109 27.16 -32.49 -7.12
CA GLY A 109 26.81 -33.65 -6.31
C GLY A 109 27.31 -33.52 -4.87
N ALA A 110 27.39 -32.30 -4.35
CA ALA A 110 27.97 -31.98 -3.04
C ALA A 110 27.01 -32.28 -1.85
N TYR A 111 25.81 -32.79 -2.14
CA TYR A 111 24.86 -33.31 -1.14
C TYR A 111 25.13 -34.77 -0.72
N ARG A 112 26.07 -35.43 -1.40
CA ARG A 112 26.39 -36.86 -1.22
C ARG A 112 27.30 -37.10 -0.02
N LYS A 113 27.43 -38.36 0.41
CA LYS A 113 28.34 -38.81 1.46
C LYS A 113 29.73 -38.15 1.35
N PRO A 114 30.30 -37.57 2.43
CA PRO A 114 29.80 -37.50 3.83
C PRO A 114 28.99 -36.23 4.17
N ARG A 115 28.41 -35.54 3.19
CA ARG A 115 27.83 -34.19 3.33
C ARG A 115 26.29 -34.18 3.45
N GLU A 116 25.67 -35.32 3.75
CA GLU A 116 24.21 -35.44 3.84
C GLU A 116 23.63 -34.52 4.93
N VAL A 117 24.28 -34.45 6.09
CA VAL A 117 23.86 -33.56 7.19
C VAL A 117 24.03 -32.09 6.80
N ASN A 118 25.08 -31.76 6.05
CA ASN A 118 25.29 -30.40 5.56
C ASN A 118 24.17 -29.98 4.59
N TRP A 119 23.72 -30.91 3.74
CA TRP A 119 22.56 -30.70 2.86
C TRP A 119 21.28 -30.41 3.65
N TRP A 120 20.98 -31.14 4.72
CA TRP A 120 19.80 -30.88 5.54
C TRP A 120 19.84 -29.51 6.24
N PHE A 121 21.01 -29.09 6.74
CA PHE A 121 21.17 -27.72 7.22
C PHE A 121 20.99 -26.69 6.09
N GLY A 122 21.47 -26.97 4.88
CA GLY A 122 21.22 -26.14 3.70
C GLY A 122 19.74 -26.01 3.36
N MET A 123 18.99 -27.12 3.45
CA MET A 123 17.53 -27.12 3.28
C MET A 123 16.85 -26.30 4.40
N ALA A 124 17.26 -26.46 5.65
CA ALA A 124 16.75 -25.66 6.76
C ALA A 124 17.01 -24.15 6.56
N LEU A 125 18.21 -23.77 6.11
CA LEU A 125 18.55 -22.39 5.77
C LEU A 125 17.73 -21.85 4.60
N MET A 126 17.44 -22.68 3.60
CA MET A 126 16.53 -22.33 2.50
C MET A 126 15.13 -21.98 3.03
N PHE A 127 14.56 -22.82 3.91
CA PHE A 127 13.26 -22.55 4.55
C PHE A 127 13.27 -21.27 5.38
N LEU A 128 14.31 -21.07 6.19
CA LEU A 128 14.44 -19.87 7.01
C LEU A 128 14.57 -18.61 6.14
N THR A 129 15.28 -18.68 5.00
CA THR A 129 15.38 -17.58 4.04
C THR A 129 14.00 -17.21 3.46
N LEU A 130 13.22 -18.20 3.01
CA LEU A 130 11.85 -17.95 2.53
C LEU A 130 10.93 -17.43 3.66
N GLY A 131 11.15 -17.89 4.89
CA GLY A 131 10.50 -17.39 6.09
C GLY A 131 10.81 -15.91 6.35
N PHE A 132 12.06 -15.47 6.18
CA PHE A 132 12.43 -14.06 6.25
C PHE A 132 11.70 -13.23 5.20
N SER A 133 11.66 -13.70 3.96
CA SER A 133 10.96 -13.02 2.86
C SER A 133 9.48 -12.81 3.18
N LEU A 134 8.80 -13.82 3.74
CA LEU A 134 7.40 -13.68 4.16
C LEU A 134 7.24 -12.72 5.34
N THR A 135 8.02 -12.94 6.40
CA THR A 135 7.87 -12.20 7.67
C THR A 135 8.32 -10.74 7.58
N GLY A 136 9.27 -10.40 6.71
CA GLY A 136 9.77 -9.05 6.52
C GLY A 136 8.86 -8.21 5.62
N TYR A 137 8.28 -8.81 4.58
CA TYR A 137 7.48 -8.09 3.60
C TYR A 137 6.17 -7.51 4.18
N LEU A 138 5.67 -8.06 5.28
CA LEU A 138 4.48 -7.53 5.96
C LEU A 138 4.74 -6.34 6.88
N LEU A 139 5.99 -6.13 7.31
CA LEU A 139 6.33 -5.13 8.33
C LEU A 139 6.04 -3.68 7.89
N PRO A 140 6.14 -3.29 6.61
CA PRO A 140 5.67 -1.98 6.17
C PRO A 140 4.19 -1.70 6.43
N TRP A 141 3.36 -2.75 6.57
CA TRP A 141 1.93 -2.66 6.79
C TRP A 141 1.19 -1.78 5.76
N ASP A 142 1.64 -1.87 4.50
CA ASP A 142 0.96 -1.34 3.34
C ASP A 142 -0.03 -2.36 2.77
N GLN A 143 -0.82 -1.96 1.77
CA GLN A 143 -1.81 -2.84 1.13
C GLN A 143 -1.18 -4.15 0.65
N LYS A 144 -0.02 -4.10 0.00
CA LYS A 144 0.64 -5.31 -0.51
C LYS A 144 1.03 -6.26 0.63
N GLY A 145 1.64 -5.74 1.69
CA GLY A 145 2.06 -6.52 2.86
C GLY A 145 0.87 -7.16 3.60
N TYR A 146 -0.22 -6.41 3.77
CA TYR A 146 -1.44 -6.89 4.41
C TYR A 146 -2.07 -8.07 3.64
N TRP A 147 -2.33 -7.89 2.35
CA TRP A 147 -2.98 -8.92 1.52
C TRP A 147 -2.08 -10.14 1.30
N ALA A 148 -0.77 -9.95 1.14
CA ALA A 148 0.18 -11.06 1.05
C ALA A 148 0.18 -11.90 2.33
N THR A 149 0.13 -11.26 3.51
CA THR A 149 0.07 -11.95 4.80
C THR A 149 -1.20 -12.77 4.95
N LYS A 150 -2.33 -12.21 4.52
CA LYS A 150 -3.62 -12.92 4.52
C LYS A 150 -3.57 -14.20 3.70
N VAL A 151 -3.04 -14.13 2.48
CA VAL A 151 -2.88 -15.30 1.61
C VAL A 151 -1.96 -16.35 2.25
N ALA A 152 -0.77 -15.97 2.71
CA ALA A 152 0.20 -16.93 3.26
C ALA A 152 -0.28 -17.62 4.54
N THR A 153 -0.96 -16.89 5.42
CA THR A 153 -1.51 -17.45 6.66
C THR A 153 -2.75 -18.30 6.41
N ASN A 154 -3.58 -17.99 5.40
CA ASN A 154 -4.68 -18.84 4.96
C ASN A 154 -4.18 -20.17 4.38
N ILE A 155 -3.13 -20.14 3.56
CA ILE A 155 -2.47 -21.36 3.05
C ILE A 155 -1.98 -22.23 4.23
N SER A 156 -1.32 -21.60 5.20
CA SER A 156 -0.85 -22.29 6.41
C SER A 156 -2.01 -22.85 7.24
N GLY A 157 -3.12 -22.11 7.32
CA GLY A 157 -4.37 -22.51 7.97
C GLY A 157 -5.04 -23.75 7.34
N GLY A 158 -4.86 -23.94 6.03
CA GLY A 158 -5.36 -25.10 5.29
C GLY A 158 -4.62 -26.40 5.57
N ALA A 159 -3.48 -26.38 6.27
CA ALA A 159 -2.72 -27.57 6.58
C ALA A 159 -3.50 -28.52 7.51
N PRO A 160 -3.50 -29.84 7.25
CA PRO A 160 -4.23 -30.79 8.08
C PRO A 160 -3.69 -30.81 9.51
N VAL A 161 -4.56 -31.15 10.47
CA VAL A 161 -4.29 -31.32 11.91
C VAL A 161 -3.95 -30.02 12.65
N LEU A 162 -2.86 -29.33 12.28
CA LEU A 162 -2.34 -28.19 13.04
C LEU A 162 -2.54 -26.83 12.34
N GLY A 163 -2.96 -26.79 11.08
CA GLY A 163 -3.08 -25.55 10.30
C GLY A 163 -3.92 -24.47 10.99
N PRO A 164 -5.17 -24.73 11.38
CA PRO A 164 -6.02 -23.72 12.02
C PRO A 164 -5.45 -23.20 13.35
N ALA A 165 -4.81 -24.06 14.12
CA ALA A 165 -4.16 -23.67 15.38
C ALA A 165 -2.94 -22.77 15.13
N ILE A 166 -2.10 -23.13 14.17
CA ILE A 166 -0.93 -22.34 13.76
C ILE A 166 -1.39 -20.98 13.23
N GLN A 167 -2.41 -20.94 12.37
CA GLN A 167 -2.94 -19.68 11.84
C GLN A 167 -3.45 -18.77 12.96
N LYS A 168 -4.23 -19.31 13.91
CA LYS A 168 -4.73 -18.54 15.06
C LYS A 168 -3.60 -17.99 15.92
N ILE A 169 -2.53 -18.76 16.11
CA ILE A 169 -1.33 -18.32 16.86
C ILE A 169 -0.55 -17.25 16.09
N VAL A 170 -0.43 -17.36 14.78
CA VAL A 170 0.36 -16.40 13.99
C VAL A 170 -0.41 -15.09 13.79
N VAL A 171 -1.71 -15.16 13.49
CA VAL A 171 -2.58 -13.98 13.31
C VAL A 171 -2.85 -13.30 14.66
N GLY A 172 -3.13 -14.08 15.70
CA GLY A 172 -3.30 -13.60 17.07
C GLY A 172 -4.60 -12.91 17.41
N GLY A 173 -5.54 -12.84 16.47
CA GLY A 173 -6.89 -12.29 16.63
C GLY A 173 -7.86 -12.87 15.62
N THR A 174 -9.11 -12.40 15.65
CA THR A 174 -10.12 -12.72 14.63
C THR A 174 -9.83 -12.01 13.30
N GLU A 175 -9.11 -10.90 13.34
CA GLU A 175 -8.71 -10.09 12.20
C GLU A 175 -7.20 -9.80 12.24
N TYR A 176 -6.65 -9.46 11.08
CA TYR A 176 -5.26 -9.02 10.93
C TYR A 176 -5.11 -7.61 11.50
N GLY A 177 -4.21 -7.44 12.47
CA GLY A 177 -4.06 -6.17 13.17
C GLY A 177 -2.80 -6.10 14.01
N ASN A 178 -2.86 -5.34 15.11
CA ASN A 178 -1.70 -5.05 15.95
C ASN A 178 -0.99 -6.32 16.43
N GLN A 179 -1.74 -7.32 16.91
CA GLN A 179 -1.17 -8.59 17.39
C GLN A 179 -0.41 -9.34 16.31
N THR A 180 -0.89 -9.27 15.06
CA THR A 180 -0.25 -9.91 13.91
C THR A 180 1.12 -9.28 13.67
N ILE A 181 1.19 -7.95 13.52
CA ILE A 181 2.45 -7.23 13.26
C ILE A 181 3.46 -7.48 14.37
N THR A 182 3.07 -7.32 15.64
CA THR A 182 4.01 -7.45 16.75
C THR A 182 4.62 -8.87 16.82
N ARG A 183 3.82 -9.91 16.54
CA ARG A 183 4.32 -11.31 16.48
C ARG A 183 5.27 -11.52 15.31
N PHE A 184 4.89 -11.07 14.12
CA PHE A 184 5.73 -11.19 12.93
C PHE A 184 7.03 -10.39 13.04
N PHE A 185 7.01 -9.22 13.68
CA PHE A 185 8.21 -8.46 14.02
C PHE A 185 9.13 -9.26 14.96
N GLY A 186 8.59 -9.85 16.03
CA GLY A 186 9.35 -10.72 16.93
C GLY A 186 9.92 -11.96 16.24
N LEU A 187 9.17 -12.54 15.30
CA LEU A 187 9.65 -13.65 14.48
C LEU A 187 10.78 -13.21 13.54
N HIS A 188 10.61 -12.10 12.83
CA HIS A 188 11.55 -11.61 11.82
C HIS A 188 12.87 -11.13 12.40
N VAL A 189 12.83 -10.47 13.57
CA VAL A 189 14.00 -9.82 14.16
C VAL A 189 14.65 -10.65 15.27
N GLY A 190 13.87 -11.46 15.98
CA GLY A 190 14.36 -12.28 17.09
C GLY A 190 14.55 -13.75 16.72
N VAL A 191 13.44 -14.44 16.43
CA VAL A 191 13.42 -15.90 16.32
C VAL A 191 14.16 -16.39 15.07
N LEU A 192 13.80 -15.87 13.89
CA LEU A 192 14.37 -16.32 12.62
C LEU A 192 15.87 -16.03 12.51
N PRO A 193 16.41 -14.84 12.90
CA PRO A 193 17.85 -14.58 12.89
C PRO A 193 18.63 -15.52 13.79
N THR A 194 18.10 -15.80 14.98
CA THR A 194 18.75 -16.73 15.93
C THR A 194 18.83 -18.13 15.35
N LEU A 195 17.71 -18.67 14.83
CA LEU A 195 17.69 -20.00 14.21
C LEU A 195 18.58 -20.05 12.97
N PHE A 196 18.55 -19.01 12.14
CA PHE A 196 19.37 -18.93 10.93
C PHE A 196 20.86 -18.93 11.28
N PHE A 197 21.29 -18.14 12.28
CA PHE A 197 22.68 -18.10 12.69
C PHE A 197 23.17 -19.45 13.22
N LEU A 198 22.37 -20.14 14.04
CA LEU A 198 22.70 -21.48 14.54
C LEU A 198 22.84 -22.50 13.39
N CYS A 199 21.88 -22.52 12.46
CA CYS A 199 21.93 -23.38 11.28
C CYS A 199 23.11 -23.04 10.36
N LEU A 200 23.41 -21.74 10.15
CA LEU A 200 24.51 -21.27 9.32
C LEU A 200 25.85 -21.67 9.92
N PHE A 201 26.01 -21.50 11.23
CA PHE A 201 27.20 -21.94 11.95
C PHE A 201 27.42 -23.45 11.79
N ALA A 202 26.38 -24.26 12.01
CA ALA A 202 26.45 -25.71 11.82
C ALA A 202 26.78 -26.09 10.36
N HIS A 203 26.18 -25.40 9.39
CA HIS A 203 26.43 -25.61 7.96
C HIS A 203 27.90 -25.31 7.59
N VAL A 204 28.43 -24.16 8.02
CA VAL A 204 29.83 -23.79 7.75
C VAL A 204 30.80 -24.71 8.50
N ALA A 205 30.51 -25.10 9.73
CA ALA A 205 31.34 -26.01 10.50
C ALA A 205 31.45 -27.41 9.85
N LEU A 206 30.34 -27.96 9.37
CA LEU A 206 30.32 -29.24 8.64
C LEU A 206 31.00 -29.15 7.28
N PHE A 207 30.83 -28.01 6.60
CA PHE A 207 31.55 -27.72 5.38
C PHE A 207 33.07 -27.75 5.60
N ARG A 208 33.57 -27.07 6.64
CA ARG A 208 35.01 -27.07 7.00
C ARG A 208 35.51 -28.46 7.39
N ARG A 209 34.70 -29.23 8.12
CA ARG A 209 35.09 -30.59 8.53
C ARG A 209 35.23 -31.56 7.34
N HIS A 210 34.35 -31.46 6.34
CA HIS A 210 34.27 -32.42 5.24
C HIS A 210 34.92 -31.94 3.93
N GLY A 211 35.29 -30.65 3.86
CA GLY A 211 35.90 -30.00 2.71
C GLY A 211 35.00 -29.96 1.45
N LEU A 212 35.49 -29.25 0.45
CA LEU A 212 34.85 -29.12 -0.87
C LEU A 212 34.76 -30.46 -1.62
N THR A 213 33.72 -30.62 -2.44
CA THR A 213 33.63 -31.77 -3.35
C THR A 213 34.61 -31.57 -4.52
N PRO A 214 35.59 -32.46 -4.73
CA PRO A 214 36.58 -32.29 -5.77
C PRO A 214 35.96 -32.37 -7.17
N PRO A 215 36.38 -31.52 -8.13
CA PRO A 215 35.99 -31.68 -9.52
C PRO A 215 36.58 -32.98 -10.11
N ARG A 216 35.97 -33.51 -11.18
CA ARG A 216 36.40 -34.78 -11.81
C ARG A 216 37.88 -34.81 -12.22
N ASN A 217 38.47 -33.67 -12.51
CA ASN A 217 39.87 -33.50 -12.91
C ASN A 217 40.76 -32.92 -11.79
N ALA A 218 40.33 -32.98 -10.53
CA ALA A 218 41.07 -32.40 -9.40
C ALA A 218 42.50 -32.92 -9.28
N GLU A 219 42.73 -34.22 -9.50
CA GLU A 219 44.06 -34.83 -9.44
C GLU A 219 45.03 -34.22 -10.46
N LYS A 220 44.52 -33.78 -11.63
CA LYS A 220 45.33 -33.11 -12.65
C LYS A 220 45.56 -31.63 -12.38
N LEU A 221 44.66 -31.00 -11.63
CA LEU A 221 44.67 -29.56 -11.35
C LEU A 221 45.43 -29.21 -10.05
N GLY A 222 45.75 -30.20 -9.22
CA GLY A 222 46.39 -29.97 -7.93
C GLY A 222 45.42 -29.44 -6.86
N ARG A 223 45.96 -29.09 -5.70
CA ARG A 223 45.24 -28.47 -4.58
C ARG A 223 45.71 -27.02 -4.42
N GLY A 224 44.78 -26.08 -4.45
CA GLY A 224 45.03 -24.69 -4.06
C GLY A 224 44.61 -24.43 -2.62
N THR A 225 44.83 -23.23 -2.13
CA THR A 225 44.38 -22.74 -0.81
C THR A 225 43.27 -21.70 -0.97
N PHE A 226 42.46 -21.50 0.08
CA PHE A 226 41.41 -20.48 0.08
C PHE A 226 41.98 -19.05 -0.04
N TRP A 227 43.03 -18.76 0.71
CA TRP A 227 43.82 -17.54 0.54
C TRP A 227 44.95 -17.73 -0.47
N PRO A 228 45.25 -16.75 -1.34
CA PRO A 228 44.54 -15.49 -1.55
C PRO A 228 43.45 -15.56 -2.65
N GLU A 229 43.54 -16.55 -3.54
CA GLU A 229 42.85 -16.54 -4.84
C GLU A 229 41.32 -16.69 -4.70
N GLN A 230 40.85 -17.66 -3.91
CA GLN A 230 39.41 -17.88 -3.77
C GLN A 230 38.76 -16.73 -3.00
N LEU A 231 39.39 -16.24 -1.94
CA LEU A 231 38.87 -15.08 -1.21
C LEU A 231 38.77 -13.84 -2.11
N PHE A 232 39.73 -13.62 -3.00
CA PHE A 232 39.65 -12.54 -3.98
C PHE A 232 38.45 -12.71 -4.91
N MET A 233 38.23 -13.91 -5.49
CA MET A 233 37.06 -14.18 -6.33
C MET A 233 35.74 -14.01 -5.57
N ASP A 234 35.67 -14.48 -4.33
CA ASP A 234 34.50 -14.33 -3.46
C ASP A 234 34.22 -12.84 -3.16
N SER A 235 35.26 -12.04 -2.97
CA SER A 235 35.17 -10.60 -2.76
C SER A 235 34.67 -9.87 -4.01
N VAL A 236 35.20 -10.22 -5.18
CA VAL A 236 34.74 -9.65 -6.47
C VAL A 236 33.28 -10.01 -6.73
N ALA A 237 32.89 -11.27 -6.51
CA ALA A 237 31.49 -11.70 -6.66
C ALA A 237 30.56 -10.97 -5.69
N SER A 238 30.95 -10.84 -4.42
CA SER A 238 30.18 -10.11 -3.41
C SER A 238 30.06 -8.62 -3.75
N LEU A 239 31.13 -8.01 -4.24
CA LEU A 239 31.13 -6.61 -4.69
C LEU A 239 30.26 -6.41 -5.93
N ALA A 240 30.25 -7.37 -6.86
CA ALA A 240 29.36 -7.33 -8.03
C ALA A 240 27.88 -7.39 -7.60
N VAL A 241 27.53 -8.30 -6.67
CA VAL A 241 26.18 -8.35 -6.07
C VAL A 241 25.85 -7.01 -5.42
N PHE A 242 26.74 -6.47 -4.59
CA PHE A 242 26.52 -5.17 -3.95
C PHE A 242 26.37 -4.03 -4.97
N GLY A 243 27.14 -4.03 -6.06
CA GLY A 243 27.01 -3.07 -7.15
C GLY A 243 25.63 -3.13 -7.84
N VAL A 244 25.08 -4.33 -8.03
CA VAL A 244 23.69 -4.49 -8.52
C VAL A 244 22.68 -3.95 -7.51
N LEU A 245 22.87 -4.21 -6.22
CA LEU A 245 22.00 -3.65 -5.17
C LEU A 245 22.04 -2.11 -5.18
N LEU A 246 23.23 -1.52 -5.27
CA LEU A 246 23.39 -0.07 -5.36
C LEU A 246 22.68 0.48 -6.59
N TYR A 247 22.86 -0.14 -7.77
CA TYR A 247 22.18 0.26 -8.99
C TYR A 247 20.66 0.29 -8.81
N LEU A 248 20.07 -0.79 -8.27
CA LEU A 248 18.62 -0.87 -8.05
C LEU A 248 18.11 0.17 -7.04
N VAL A 249 18.84 0.38 -5.95
CA VAL A 249 18.48 1.40 -4.95
C VAL A 249 18.50 2.79 -5.56
N LEU A 250 19.53 3.11 -6.36
CA LEU A 250 19.66 4.42 -6.99
C LEU A 250 18.67 4.63 -8.14
N SER A 251 18.34 3.59 -8.91
CA SER A 251 17.38 3.69 -10.02
C SER A 251 15.94 3.84 -9.55
N GLU A 252 15.55 3.16 -8.47
CA GLU A 252 14.18 3.16 -7.93
C GLU A 252 13.96 4.24 -6.86
N GLY A 253 15.02 4.92 -6.41
CA GLY A 253 14.93 5.89 -5.30
C GLY A 253 14.68 5.23 -3.93
N GLY A 254 15.11 3.98 -3.76
CA GLY A 254 14.85 3.17 -2.57
C GLY A 254 13.75 2.13 -2.76
N ALA A 255 13.26 1.56 -1.66
CA ALA A 255 12.18 0.57 -1.71
C ALA A 255 10.80 1.26 -1.83
N ASN A 256 9.92 0.73 -2.66
CA ASN A 256 8.54 1.23 -2.77
C ASN A 256 7.76 1.00 -1.46
N LEU A 257 6.80 1.87 -1.19
CA LEU A 257 5.86 1.80 -0.06
C LEU A 257 4.48 2.06 -0.62
N ASP A 258 3.59 1.07 -0.58
CA ASP A 258 2.21 1.22 -1.07
C ASP A 258 1.36 2.04 -0.10
N ALA A 259 0.11 2.34 -0.48
CA ALA A 259 -0.86 2.96 0.41
C ALA A 259 -1.01 2.17 1.73
N PRO A 260 -1.32 2.85 2.86
CA PRO A 260 -1.60 2.19 4.13
C PRO A 260 -2.60 1.05 3.98
N ALA A 261 -2.39 -0.05 4.70
CA ALA A 261 -3.30 -1.19 4.67
C ALA A 261 -4.74 -0.78 5.02
N ASP A 262 -5.68 -1.12 4.14
CA ASP A 262 -7.12 -0.92 4.37
C ASP A 262 -7.91 -2.21 4.11
N PRO A 263 -8.37 -2.89 5.18
CA PRO A 263 -9.13 -4.13 5.05
C PRO A 263 -10.46 -3.98 4.26
N SER A 264 -11.02 -2.77 4.19
CA SER A 264 -12.26 -2.51 3.44
C SER A 264 -12.06 -2.31 1.94
N SER A 265 -10.81 -2.17 1.48
CA SER A 265 -10.50 -2.00 0.06
C SER A 265 -10.51 -3.35 -0.66
N ALA A 266 -11.69 -3.80 -1.09
CA ALA A 266 -11.87 -5.07 -1.80
C ALA A 266 -11.14 -5.15 -3.16
N ASN A 267 -10.79 -4.01 -3.76
CA ASN A 267 -10.29 -3.91 -5.14
C ASN A 267 -8.77 -3.74 -5.24
N TYR A 268 -8.00 -4.02 -4.17
CA TYR A 268 -6.55 -3.94 -4.28
C TYR A 268 -6.02 -5.10 -5.14
N PRO A 269 -5.21 -4.83 -6.20
CA PRO A 269 -4.68 -5.85 -7.10
C PRO A 269 -3.53 -6.64 -6.42
N ALA A 270 -3.87 -7.44 -5.41
CA ALA A 270 -2.89 -8.18 -4.62
C ALA A 270 -2.09 -9.16 -5.48
N ARG A 271 -0.76 -9.01 -5.47
CA ARG A 271 0.21 -9.97 -6.02
C ARG A 271 1.33 -10.18 -5.00
N PRO A 272 1.77 -11.42 -4.77
CA PRO A 272 2.93 -11.66 -3.93
C PRO A 272 4.20 -11.19 -4.64
N GLU A 273 5.31 -11.25 -3.92
CA GLU A 273 6.62 -10.97 -4.49
C GLU A 273 7.00 -11.93 -5.62
N TRP A 274 7.92 -11.51 -6.49
CA TRP A 274 8.23 -12.23 -7.73
C TRP A 274 8.64 -13.69 -7.49
N TYR A 275 9.33 -13.97 -6.39
CA TYR A 275 9.76 -15.32 -6.02
C TYR A 275 8.62 -16.24 -5.53
N PHE A 276 7.43 -15.69 -5.30
CA PHE A 276 6.19 -16.43 -5.00
C PHE A 276 5.16 -16.36 -6.12
N LEU A 277 5.41 -15.63 -7.21
CA LEU A 277 4.49 -15.54 -8.35
C LEU A 277 4.26 -16.89 -9.02
N SER A 278 5.27 -17.76 -9.07
CA SER A 278 5.15 -19.12 -9.59
C SER A 278 4.10 -19.94 -8.83
N LEU A 279 4.12 -19.88 -7.50
CA LEU A 279 3.11 -20.51 -6.64
C LEU A 279 1.74 -19.88 -6.90
N PHE A 280 1.64 -18.55 -6.90
CA PHE A 280 0.39 -17.85 -7.18
C PHE A 280 -0.25 -18.25 -8.52
N GLN A 281 0.55 -18.31 -9.59
CA GLN A 281 0.06 -18.74 -10.91
C GLN A 281 -0.35 -20.21 -10.90
N MET A 282 0.40 -21.07 -10.22
CA MET A 282 0.04 -22.49 -10.09
C MET A 282 -1.33 -22.66 -9.42
N LEU A 283 -1.65 -21.85 -8.40
CA LEU A 283 -2.93 -21.94 -7.69
C LEU A 283 -4.14 -21.65 -8.57
N LYS A 284 -4.00 -20.85 -9.64
CA LYS A 284 -5.08 -20.60 -10.60
C LYS A 284 -5.54 -21.87 -11.31
N TYR A 285 -4.69 -22.90 -11.41
CA TYR A 285 -5.03 -24.20 -12.02
C TYR A 285 -5.77 -25.16 -11.07
N PHE A 286 -5.88 -24.83 -9.78
CA PHE A 286 -6.48 -25.68 -8.76
C PHE A 286 -7.64 -24.98 -8.02
N PRO A 287 -8.76 -24.64 -8.69
CA PRO A 287 -9.86 -23.92 -8.05
C PRO A 287 -10.61 -24.79 -7.03
N GLY A 288 -11.15 -24.13 -6.00
CA GLY A 288 -12.03 -24.73 -4.98
C GLY A 288 -11.30 -25.74 -4.09
N ASN A 289 -11.94 -26.87 -3.80
CA ASN A 289 -11.39 -27.90 -2.89
C ASN A 289 -10.05 -28.51 -3.35
N ARG A 290 -9.65 -28.28 -4.62
CA ARG A 290 -8.35 -28.73 -5.16
C ARG A 290 -7.20 -27.80 -4.80
N GLU A 291 -7.47 -26.63 -4.22
CA GLU A 291 -6.45 -25.65 -3.84
C GLU A 291 -5.40 -26.24 -2.88
N ILE A 292 -5.79 -27.18 -2.01
CA ILE A 292 -4.88 -27.93 -1.12
C ILE A 292 -3.77 -28.65 -1.91
N ILE A 293 -4.06 -29.09 -3.13
CA ILE A 293 -3.07 -29.76 -3.98
C ILE A 293 -1.95 -28.78 -4.35
N GLY A 294 -2.30 -27.59 -4.82
CA GLY A 294 -1.35 -26.55 -5.23
C GLY A 294 -0.64 -25.89 -4.04
N THR A 295 -1.32 -25.72 -2.91
CA THR A 295 -0.80 -24.99 -1.74
C THR A 295 0.02 -25.85 -0.78
N ILE A 296 -0.35 -27.12 -0.60
CA ILE A 296 0.24 -27.98 0.44
C ILE A 296 0.88 -29.21 -0.19
N ILE A 297 0.16 -29.97 -1.01
CA ILE A 297 0.63 -31.29 -1.48
C ILE A 297 1.83 -31.15 -2.40
N ILE A 298 1.74 -30.34 -3.46
CA ILE A 298 2.83 -30.16 -4.43
C ILE A 298 4.10 -29.60 -3.76
N PRO A 299 4.05 -28.48 -3.01
CA PRO A 299 5.23 -27.96 -2.32
C PRO A 299 5.81 -28.97 -1.32
N THR A 300 4.98 -29.66 -0.55
CA THR A 300 5.45 -30.68 0.41
C THR A 300 6.11 -31.86 -0.30
N ALA A 301 5.54 -32.35 -1.40
CA ALA A 301 6.12 -33.44 -2.19
C ALA A 301 7.48 -33.05 -2.78
N ILE A 302 7.59 -31.84 -3.34
CA ILE A 302 8.86 -31.29 -3.82
C ILE A 302 9.90 -31.27 -2.69
N MET A 303 9.50 -30.81 -1.51
CA MET A 303 10.39 -30.72 -0.36
C MET A 303 10.85 -32.07 0.17
N VAL A 304 9.94 -33.05 0.24
CA VAL A 304 10.28 -34.42 0.64
C VAL A 304 11.30 -35.02 -0.33
N VAL A 305 11.11 -34.82 -1.65
CA VAL A 305 12.08 -35.28 -2.65
C VAL A 305 13.45 -34.63 -2.46
N LEU A 306 13.51 -33.32 -2.21
CA LEU A 306 14.77 -32.63 -1.96
C LEU A 306 15.45 -33.09 -0.66
N LEU A 307 14.70 -33.30 0.42
CA LEU A 307 15.23 -33.78 1.71
C LEU A 307 15.82 -35.20 1.61
N LEU A 308 15.16 -36.07 0.84
CA LEU A 308 15.56 -37.47 0.67
C LEU A 308 16.59 -37.68 -0.44
N LEU A 309 16.92 -36.63 -1.20
CA LEU A 309 17.86 -36.69 -2.33
C LEU A 309 19.21 -37.36 -2.00
N PRO A 310 19.87 -37.11 -0.85
CA PRO A 310 21.12 -37.77 -0.51
C PRO A 310 21.00 -39.29 -0.32
N LEU A 311 19.80 -39.78 -0.03
CA LEU A 311 19.54 -41.19 0.24
C LEU A 311 19.27 -41.99 -1.05
N PHE A 312 18.92 -41.33 -2.15
CA PHE A 312 18.61 -41.99 -3.43
C PHE A 312 19.80 -42.72 -4.04
N ASP A 313 21.04 -42.29 -3.77
CA ASP A 313 22.25 -42.99 -4.22
C ASP A 313 22.41 -44.38 -3.57
N ARG A 314 21.64 -44.71 -2.52
CA ARG A 314 21.61 -46.05 -1.92
C ARG A 314 20.69 -47.02 -2.67
N VAL A 315 19.75 -46.50 -3.44
CA VAL A 315 18.69 -47.27 -4.11
C VAL A 315 18.87 -47.29 -5.62
N LEU A 316 19.38 -46.20 -6.20
CA LEU A 316 19.56 -46.03 -7.63
C LEU A 316 21.05 -45.93 -8.03
N PRO A 317 21.42 -46.35 -9.25
CA PRO A 317 22.77 -46.16 -9.77
C PRO A 317 23.18 -44.68 -9.75
N ARG A 318 24.40 -44.39 -9.26
CA ARG A 318 24.91 -43.03 -9.01
C ARG A 318 24.74 -42.05 -10.19
N LYS A 319 24.96 -42.52 -11.43
CA LYS A 319 24.80 -41.67 -12.63
C LYS A 319 23.33 -41.35 -12.89
N LEU A 320 22.44 -42.33 -12.73
CA LEU A 320 21.00 -42.17 -12.91
C LEU A 320 20.41 -41.27 -11.82
N ALA A 321 20.74 -41.51 -10.55
CA ALA A 321 20.28 -40.69 -9.43
C ALA A 321 20.68 -39.21 -9.60
N HIS A 322 21.93 -38.95 -10.02
CA HIS A 322 22.39 -37.60 -10.30
C HIS A 322 21.67 -36.96 -11.49
N PHE A 323 21.46 -37.71 -12.57
CA PHE A 323 20.72 -37.23 -13.74
C PHE A 323 19.29 -36.87 -13.36
N LEU A 324 18.57 -37.74 -12.66
CA LEU A 324 17.20 -37.50 -12.19
C LEU A 324 17.14 -36.31 -11.22
N ALA A 325 18.09 -36.18 -10.30
CA ALA A 325 18.20 -35.05 -9.39
C ALA A 325 18.35 -33.72 -10.14
N CYS A 326 19.27 -33.67 -11.12
CA CYS A 326 19.48 -32.48 -11.94
C CYS A 326 18.23 -32.18 -12.77
N CYS A 327 17.66 -33.16 -13.49
CA CYS A 327 16.43 -33.00 -14.27
C CYS A 327 15.27 -32.48 -13.41
N PHE A 328 15.10 -33.02 -12.20
CA PHE A 328 14.06 -32.60 -11.27
C PHE A 328 14.21 -31.12 -10.86
N VAL A 329 15.41 -30.69 -10.47
CA VAL A 329 15.63 -29.29 -10.07
C VAL A 329 15.62 -28.34 -11.26
N PHE A 330 16.12 -28.75 -12.43
CA PHE A 330 15.97 -27.96 -13.65
C PHE A 330 14.49 -27.81 -14.04
N ALA A 331 13.68 -28.85 -13.90
CA ALA A 331 12.23 -28.77 -14.10
C ALA A 331 11.56 -27.85 -13.06
N LEU A 332 12.01 -27.87 -11.80
CA LEU A 332 11.50 -27.00 -10.75
C LEU A 332 11.84 -25.52 -11.01
N VAL A 333 13.11 -25.21 -11.27
CA VAL A 333 13.57 -23.83 -11.55
C VAL A 333 13.00 -23.34 -12.88
N GLY A 334 13.04 -24.17 -13.92
CA GLY A 334 12.48 -23.83 -15.24
C GLY A 334 10.96 -23.69 -15.22
N GLY A 335 10.25 -24.60 -14.56
CA GLY A 335 8.80 -24.54 -14.38
C GLY A 335 8.38 -23.35 -13.52
N GLY A 336 9.10 -23.06 -12.43
CA GLY A 336 8.91 -21.86 -11.63
C GLY A 336 9.12 -20.57 -12.43
N GLY A 337 10.17 -20.52 -13.25
CA GLY A 337 10.44 -19.41 -14.17
C GLY A 337 9.33 -19.25 -15.22
N PHE A 338 8.89 -20.34 -15.83
CA PHE A 338 7.78 -20.35 -16.79
C PHE A 338 6.49 -19.82 -16.17
N LEU A 339 6.09 -20.33 -15.01
CA LEU A 339 4.88 -19.89 -14.30
C LEU A 339 4.98 -18.43 -13.87
N THR A 340 6.17 -17.96 -13.48
CA THR A 340 6.39 -16.54 -13.15
C THR A 340 6.17 -15.65 -14.37
N VAL A 341 6.76 -16.00 -15.51
CA VAL A 341 6.57 -15.26 -16.78
C VAL A 341 5.11 -15.31 -17.23
N GLU A 342 4.45 -16.45 -17.09
CA GLU A 342 3.03 -16.59 -17.39
C GLU A 342 2.16 -15.70 -16.48
N ALA A 343 2.46 -15.64 -15.18
CA ALA A 343 1.79 -14.74 -14.25
C ALA A 343 1.90 -13.28 -14.72
N MET A 344 3.13 -12.84 -15.05
CA MET A 344 3.41 -11.49 -15.49
C MET A 344 2.71 -11.17 -16.82
N ARG A 345 2.69 -12.11 -17.78
CA ARG A 345 1.97 -11.95 -19.05
C ARG A 345 0.45 -11.89 -18.86
N SER A 346 -0.09 -12.76 -18.02
CA SER A 346 -1.51 -12.80 -17.68
C SER A 346 -1.96 -11.50 -17.02
N ASP A 347 -1.12 -10.92 -16.15
CA ASP A 347 -1.41 -9.65 -15.48
C ASP A 347 -1.27 -8.48 -16.47
N ALA A 348 -0.25 -8.48 -17.33
CA ALA A 348 -0.06 -7.46 -18.38
C ALA A 348 -1.22 -7.41 -19.39
N ALA A 349 -1.81 -8.56 -19.72
CA ALA A 349 -2.92 -8.65 -20.66
C ALA A 349 -4.30 -8.32 -20.06
N ASN A 350 -4.40 -8.21 -18.73
CA ASN A 350 -5.68 -8.02 -18.04
C ASN A 350 -5.96 -6.54 -17.77
N GLU A 351 -6.86 -5.94 -18.55
CA GLU A 351 -7.23 -4.51 -18.43
C GLU A 351 -7.76 -4.13 -17.04
N SER A 352 -8.59 -4.99 -16.42
CA SER A 352 -9.11 -4.72 -15.07
C SER A 352 -8.01 -4.66 -14.03
N PHE A 353 -7.02 -5.55 -14.12
CA PHE A 353 -5.87 -5.56 -13.23
C PHE A 353 -4.98 -4.32 -13.43
N GLN A 354 -4.79 -3.88 -14.67
CA GLN A 354 -4.04 -2.65 -14.96
C GLN A 354 -4.77 -1.42 -14.41
N ALA A 355 -6.08 -1.33 -14.59
CA ALA A 355 -6.89 -0.24 -14.03
C ALA A 355 -6.83 -0.20 -12.50
N ASP A 356 -6.93 -1.36 -11.84
CA ASP A 356 -6.81 -1.43 -10.38
C ASP A 356 -5.37 -1.14 -9.89
N ARG A 357 -4.34 -1.45 -10.69
CA ARG A 357 -2.95 -1.09 -10.38
C ARG A 357 -2.74 0.42 -10.41
N VAL A 358 -3.25 1.09 -11.45
CA VAL A 358 -3.19 2.56 -11.54
C VAL A 358 -3.86 3.21 -10.33
N LYS A 359 -5.06 2.76 -9.95
CA LYS A 359 -5.74 3.26 -8.74
C LYS A 359 -4.93 3.03 -7.46
N ALA A 360 -4.27 1.87 -7.34
CA ALA A 360 -3.42 1.58 -6.20
C ALA A 360 -2.19 2.51 -6.16
N ASP A 361 -1.59 2.80 -7.31
CA ASP A 361 -0.45 3.73 -7.43
C ASP A 361 -0.87 5.18 -7.15
N GLU A 362 -2.05 5.61 -7.60
CA GLU A 362 -2.63 6.92 -7.26
C GLU A 362 -2.90 7.04 -5.76
N ALA A 363 -3.49 6.02 -5.13
CA ALA A 363 -3.73 5.99 -3.69
C ALA A 363 -2.42 6.04 -2.90
N ARG A 364 -1.38 5.34 -3.37
CA ARG A 364 -0.02 5.40 -2.82
C ARG A 364 0.53 6.83 -2.89
N GLN A 365 0.51 7.45 -4.06
CA GLN A 365 1.03 8.81 -4.26
C GLN A 365 0.29 9.81 -3.36
N ARG A 366 -1.04 9.71 -3.29
CA ARG A 366 -1.86 10.55 -2.42
C ARG A 366 -1.51 10.35 -0.94
N ALA A 367 -1.32 9.11 -0.49
CA ALA A 367 -0.94 8.82 0.89
C ALA A 367 0.44 9.39 1.26
N ILE A 368 1.43 9.26 0.37
CA ILE A 368 2.78 9.82 0.57
C ILE A 368 2.74 11.35 0.60
N LEU A 369 1.96 11.98 -0.28
CA LEU A 369 1.78 13.43 -0.30
C LEU A 369 1.16 13.93 1.00
N LEU A 370 0.05 13.34 1.41
CA LEU A 370 -0.62 13.70 2.67
C LEU A 370 0.33 13.51 3.87
N ALA A 371 1.00 12.36 3.98
CA ALA A 371 1.96 12.12 5.04
C ALA A 371 3.15 13.11 5.04
N SER A 372 3.52 13.64 3.87
CA SER A 372 4.58 14.64 3.73
C SER A 372 4.15 16.04 4.18
N GLU A 373 2.91 16.44 3.85
CA GLU A 373 2.36 17.77 4.10
C GLU A 373 1.75 17.93 5.50
N ILE A 374 0.93 16.97 5.93
CA ILE A 374 0.19 17.04 7.21
C ILE A 374 0.76 16.10 8.28
N GLY A 375 1.72 15.24 7.91
CA GLY A 375 2.26 14.21 8.80
C GLY A 375 1.35 12.97 8.92
N VAL A 376 1.87 11.93 9.57
CA VAL A 376 1.05 10.75 9.95
C VAL A 376 0.50 10.97 11.35
N PRO A 377 -0.83 10.98 11.52
CA PRO A 377 -1.44 11.29 12.80
C PRO A 377 -1.32 10.10 13.79
N PRO A 378 -1.45 10.33 15.10
CA PRO A 378 -1.33 9.27 16.12
C PRO A 378 -2.34 8.12 15.97
N GLU A 379 -3.51 8.40 15.40
CA GLU A 379 -4.55 7.41 15.08
C GLU A 379 -4.07 6.38 14.04
N GLY A 380 -3.04 6.72 13.28
CA GLY A 380 -2.30 5.82 12.42
C GLY A 380 -2.45 6.08 10.92
N ALA A 381 -1.67 5.34 10.13
CA ALA A 381 -1.57 5.58 8.69
C ALA A 381 -2.88 5.37 7.91
N ALA A 382 -3.74 4.44 8.33
CA ALA A 382 -5.06 4.24 7.71
C ALA A 382 -5.97 5.48 7.86
N TYR A 383 -5.73 6.32 8.87
CA TYR A 383 -6.46 7.57 9.05
C TYR A 383 -6.20 8.55 7.90
N VAL A 384 -4.98 8.55 7.34
CA VAL A 384 -4.53 9.50 6.31
C VAL A 384 -5.45 9.50 5.09
N LEU A 385 -5.78 8.32 4.55
CA LEU A 385 -6.67 8.21 3.39
C LEU A 385 -8.16 8.25 3.78
N ARG A 386 -8.55 7.73 4.95
CA ARG A 386 -9.96 7.76 5.39
C ARG A 386 -10.46 9.17 5.72
N HIS A 387 -9.56 10.10 5.98
CA HIS A 387 -9.86 11.51 6.26
C HIS A 387 -9.31 12.42 5.16
N ASP A 388 -9.17 11.88 3.96
CA ASP A 388 -8.83 12.63 2.77
C ASP A 388 -10.09 12.94 1.95
N PRO A 389 -10.43 14.23 1.74
CA PRO A 389 -11.58 14.61 0.94
C PRO A 389 -11.50 14.14 -0.52
N LEU A 390 -10.32 14.09 -1.14
CA LEU A 390 -10.18 13.68 -2.55
C LEU A 390 -10.47 12.21 -2.79
N THR A 391 -10.13 11.34 -1.85
CA THR A 391 -10.37 9.91 -1.98
C THR A 391 -11.69 9.51 -1.30
N HIS A 392 -11.81 9.75 0.01
CA HIS A 392 -12.98 9.35 0.78
C HIS A 392 -14.21 10.22 0.48
N GLY A 393 -14.04 11.55 0.46
CA GLY A 393 -15.14 12.47 0.15
C GLY A 393 -15.74 12.25 -1.23
N ARG A 394 -14.87 12.05 -2.24
CA ARG A 394 -15.31 11.67 -3.60
C ARG A 394 -16.03 10.32 -3.62
N ALA A 395 -15.49 9.30 -2.94
CA ALA A 395 -16.13 7.99 -2.89
C ALA A 395 -17.52 8.03 -2.24
N VAL A 396 -17.71 8.88 -1.22
CA VAL A 396 -19.01 9.13 -0.60
C VAL A 396 -19.96 9.82 -1.60
N LEU A 397 -19.49 10.88 -2.28
CA LEU A 397 -20.27 11.59 -3.30
C LEU A 397 -20.79 10.63 -4.39
N ASP A 398 -19.89 9.85 -4.98
CA ASP A 398 -20.22 8.92 -6.07
C ASP A 398 -21.24 7.85 -5.65
N LYS A 399 -21.12 7.34 -4.41
CA LYS A 399 -21.97 6.23 -3.92
C LYS A 399 -23.32 6.67 -3.35
N LYS A 400 -23.42 7.89 -2.82
CA LYS A 400 -24.56 8.31 -1.98
C LYS A 400 -25.30 9.52 -2.53
N CYS A 401 -24.67 10.34 -3.37
CA CYS A 401 -25.23 11.61 -3.82
C CYS A 401 -25.51 11.63 -5.33
N LEU A 402 -24.63 11.05 -6.15
CA LEU A 402 -24.72 11.16 -7.62
C LEU A 402 -25.89 10.38 -8.26
N SER A 403 -26.64 9.60 -7.48
CA SER A 403 -27.89 9.00 -7.95
C SER A 403 -28.98 10.03 -8.25
N CYS A 404 -28.88 11.22 -7.63
CA CYS A 404 -29.85 12.31 -7.77
C CYS A 404 -29.19 13.61 -8.23
N HIS A 405 -27.99 13.89 -7.69
CA HIS A 405 -27.18 15.05 -8.04
C HIS A 405 -26.26 14.76 -9.21
N TYR A 406 -25.85 15.81 -9.90
CA TYR A 406 -24.73 15.76 -10.82
C TYR A 406 -23.50 16.43 -10.18
N PHE A 407 -22.32 16.12 -10.69
CA PHE A 407 -21.11 16.86 -10.40
C PHE A 407 -20.36 17.10 -11.71
N ASP A 408 -20.26 18.37 -12.09
CA ASP A 408 -19.67 18.78 -13.37
C ASP A 408 -20.38 18.19 -14.60
N GLY A 409 -21.71 18.19 -14.57
CA GLY A 409 -22.56 17.65 -15.63
C GLY A 409 -22.60 16.11 -15.69
N LYS A 410 -21.95 15.41 -14.75
CA LYS A 410 -21.91 13.95 -14.70
C LYS A 410 -22.68 13.42 -13.48
N GLY A 411 -23.66 12.55 -13.72
CA GLY A 411 -24.38 11.80 -12.68
C GLY A 411 -23.89 10.35 -12.57
N GLN A 412 -24.54 9.56 -11.71
CA GLN A 412 -24.25 8.14 -11.60
C GLN A 412 -24.65 7.41 -12.90
N LEU A 413 -23.78 6.50 -13.36
CA LEU A 413 -24.10 5.62 -14.47
C LEU A 413 -24.87 4.39 -13.96
N SER A 414 -26.00 4.11 -14.60
CA SER A 414 -26.80 2.90 -14.41
C SER A 414 -26.80 2.07 -15.70
N SER A 415 -27.25 0.81 -15.63
CA SER A 415 -27.43 -0.01 -16.85
C SER A 415 -28.90 -0.04 -17.23
N ASP A 416 -29.20 0.23 -18.51
CA ASP A 416 -30.55 0.06 -19.03
C ASP A 416 -30.97 -1.42 -19.12
N SER A 417 -32.21 -1.68 -19.53
CA SER A 417 -32.75 -3.04 -19.74
C SER A 417 -31.95 -3.90 -20.75
N LYS A 418 -31.03 -3.30 -21.51
CA LYS A 418 -30.16 -3.95 -22.50
C LYS A 418 -28.69 -3.97 -22.05
N GLY A 419 -28.39 -3.53 -20.82
CA GLY A 419 -27.04 -3.50 -20.25
C GLY A 419 -26.19 -2.31 -20.72
N GLN A 420 -26.75 -1.33 -21.43
CA GLN A 420 -26.00 -0.14 -21.85
C GLN A 420 -25.93 0.90 -20.72
N PRO A 421 -24.78 1.61 -20.58
CA PRO A 421 -24.63 2.64 -19.58
C PRO A 421 -25.51 3.85 -19.90
N VAL A 422 -26.42 4.19 -18.99
CA VAL A 422 -27.32 5.35 -19.06
C VAL A 422 -27.19 6.14 -17.76
N SER A 423 -27.03 7.46 -17.86
CA SER A 423 -27.00 8.34 -16.70
C SER A 423 -28.36 8.40 -16.01
N THR A 424 -28.35 8.38 -14.67
CA THR A 424 -29.56 8.61 -13.88
C THR A 424 -30.10 10.02 -14.17
N PRO A 425 -31.43 10.22 -14.30
CA PRO A 425 -31.98 11.56 -14.48
C PRO A 425 -31.54 12.52 -13.38
N GLN A 426 -31.10 13.73 -13.76
CA GLN A 426 -30.78 14.79 -12.82
C GLN A 426 -32.06 15.32 -12.16
N VAL A 427 -32.30 14.91 -10.91
CA VAL A 427 -33.46 15.33 -10.10
C VAL A 427 -33.06 16.26 -8.96
N ALA A 428 -31.80 16.69 -8.93
CA ALA A 428 -31.27 17.64 -7.97
C ALA A 428 -30.14 18.50 -8.58
N SER A 429 -29.65 19.47 -7.81
CA SER A 429 -28.61 20.41 -8.24
C SER A 429 -27.33 19.70 -8.72
N ASP A 430 -26.62 20.34 -9.65
CA ASP A 430 -25.21 20.08 -9.85
C ASP A 430 -24.44 20.68 -8.67
N LEU A 431 -23.62 19.83 -8.04
CA LEU A 431 -22.89 20.17 -6.82
C LEU A 431 -21.53 20.82 -7.10
N LYS A 432 -21.11 20.91 -8.37
CA LYS A 432 -19.87 21.63 -8.72
C LYS A 432 -20.00 23.10 -8.34
N ASP A 433 -19.02 23.58 -7.58
CA ASP A 433 -18.93 24.96 -7.10
C ASP A 433 -20.19 25.44 -6.35
N TYR A 434 -20.98 24.53 -5.76
CA TYR A 434 -22.18 24.87 -5.00
C TYR A 434 -21.86 25.84 -3.87
N GLY A 435 -22.66 26.91 -3.75
CA GLY A 435 -22.39 27.98 -2.76
C GLY A 435 -21.49 29.10 -3.27
N SER A 436 -20.79 28.91 -4.39
CA SER A 436 -19.88 29.93 -4.94
C SER A 436 -20.62 31.06 -5.66
N TYR A 437 -19.90 32.17 -5.87
CA TYR A 437 -20.36 33.27 -6.72
C TYR A 437 -20.78 32.80 -8.11
N THR A 438 -20.00 31.93 -8.77
CA THR A 438 -20.30 31.49 -10.16
C THR A 438 -21.59 30.67 -10.21
N TRP A 439 -21.80 29.79 -9.23
CA TRP A 439 -23.01 28.99 -9.12
C TRP A 439 -24.24 29.88 -8.88
N ILE A 440 -24.17 30.79 -7.91
CA ILE A 440 -25.28 31.70 -7.58
C ILE A 440 -25.57 32.65 -8.75
N ARG A 441 -24.53 33.26 -9.34
CA ARG A 441 -24.69 34.19 -10.45
C ARG A 441 -25.33 33.52 -11.66
N GLY A 442 -24.96 32.25 -11.92
CA GLY A 442 -25.56 31.43 -12.95
C GLY A 442 -27.03 31.11 -12.66
N LEU A 443 -27.38 30.78 -11.42
CA LEU A 443 -28.76 30.55 -10.97
C LEU A 443 -29.63 31.79 -11.23
N LEU A 444 -29.13 32.99 -10.87
CA LEU A 444 -29.84 34.24 -11.08
C LEU A 444 -29.95 34.65 -12.56
N GLU A 445 -29.07 34.13 -13.43
CA GLU A 445 -29.14 34.35 -14.87
C GLU A 445 -30.17 33.44 -15.54
N ASN A 446 -30.08 32.14 -15.26
CA ASN A 446 -30.90 31.10 -15.89
C ASN A 446 -31.38 30.07 -14.85
N PRO A 447 -32.39 30.41 -14.04
CA PRO A 447 -32.87 29.54 -12.96
C PRO A 447 -33.50 28.24 -13.43
N ARG A 448 -33.88 28.13 -14.72
CA ARG A 448 -34.44 26.91 -15.31
C ARG A 448 -33.39 25.91 -15.80
N ALA A 449 -32.10 26.24 -15.72
CA ALA A 449 -31.09 25.27 -16.10
C ALA A 449 -31.08 24.09 -15.12
N ASP A 450 -31.02 22.86 -15.66
CA ASP A 450 -30.97 21.61 -14.89
C ASP A 450 -29.85 21.63 -13.81
N ALA A 451 -28.77 22.41 -14.03
CA ALA A 451 -27.65 22.57 -13.09
C ALA A 451 -28.04 23.08 -11.69
N TYR A 452 -29.17 23.78 -11.51
CA TYR A 452 -29.49 24.41 -10.21
C TYR A 452 -30.51 23.65 -9.38
N PHE A 453 -31.69 23.39 -9.92
CA PHE A 453 -32.75 22.65 -9.21
C PHE A 453 -32.98 21.24 -9.76
N GLY A 454 -32.23 20.81 -10.78
CA GLY A 454 -32.55 19.60 -11.52
C GLY A 454 -33.91 19.70 -12.20
N LYS A 455 -34.51 18.55 -12.50
CA LYS A 455 -35.83 18.45 -13.15
C LYS A 455 -37.00 18.36 -12.16
N VAL A 456 -36.88 19.03 -11.00
CA VAL A 456 -37.93 19.03 -9.96
C VAL A 456 -39.10 19.90 -10.39
N PRO A 457 -40.31 19.35 -10.59
CA PRO A 457 -41.46 20.10 -11.13
C PRO A 457 -41.95 21.26 -10.26
N GLN A 458 -41.66 21.24 -8.95
CA GLN A 458 -42.18 22.20 -7.97
C GLN A 458 -41.26 23.39 -7.72
N CYS A 459 -40.10 23.47 -8.39
CA CYS A 459 -39.06 24.49 -8.18
C CYS A 459 -39.08 25.62 -9.22
N ASP A 460 -40.26 26.15 -9.57
CA ASP A 460 -40.41 27.23 -10.56
C ASP A 460 -40.30 28.65 -9.97
N GLY A 461 -40.25 28.79 -8.63
CA GLY A 461 -40.30 30.11 -7.96
C GLY A 461 -39.21 31.08 -8.42
N MET A 462 -37.97 30.62 -8.55
CA MET A 462 -36.85 31.43 -9.05
C MET A 462 -37.02 31.78 -10.54
N ALA A 463 -37.66 30.90 -11.32
CA ALA A 463 -37.93 31.17 -12.73
C ALA A 463 -39.03 32.23 -12.92
N GLU A 464 -40.06 32.21 -12.09
CA GLU A 464 -41.07 33.27 -12.06
C GLU A 464 -40.49 34.60 -11.53
N TRP A 465 -39.66 34.55 -10.49
CA TRP A 465 -38.91 35.72 -10.03
C TRP A 465 -38.09 36.35 -11.16
N LYS A 466 -37.34 35.55 -11.93
CA LYS A 466 -36.52 36.07 -13.04
C LYS A 466 -37.34 36.79 -14.12
N LYS A 467 -38.59 36.36 -14.38
CA LYS A 467 -39.49 37.04 -15.32
C LYS A 467 -39.95 38.41 -14.79
N GLY A 468 -40.11 38.54 -13.47
CA GLY A 468 -40.56 39.78 -12.82
C GLY A 468 -39.43 40.73 -12.41
N SER A 469 -38.23 40.21 -12.18
CA SER A 469 -37.08 40.97 -11.69
C SER A 469 -36.59 41.99 -12.72
N LYS A 470 -36.24 43.19 -12.22
CA LYS A 470 -35.72 44.31 -13.02
C LYS A 470 -34.28 44.68 -12.64
N LEU A 471 -33.55 43.76 -12.00
CA LEU A 471 -32.16 43.98 -11.60
C LEU A 471 -31.24 44.08 -12.83
N THR A 472 -30.31 45.03 -12.78
CA THR A 472 -29.24 45.20 -13.76
C THR A 472 -28.19 44.10 -13.61
N LYS A 473 -27.33 43.91 -14.62
CA LYS A 473 -26.23 42.94 -14.56
C LYS A 473 -25.31 43.16 -13.35
N GLN A 474 -25.03 44.43 -13.02
CA GLN A 474 -24.20 44.79 -11.87
C GLN A 474 -24.90 44.45 -10.56
N GLU A 475 -26.18 44.77 -10.41
CA GLU A 475 -26.97 44.40 -9.22
C GLU A 475 -27.04 42.86 -9.05
N LEU A 476 -27.16 42.10 -10.14
CA LEU A 476 -27.08 40.64 -10.10
C LEU A 476 -25.72 40.11 -9.62
N ASP A 477 -24.62 40.74 -10.04
CA ASP A 477 -23.28 40.38 -9.56
C ASP A 477 -23.12 40.72 -8.07
N ASP A 478 -23.61 41.88 -7.63
CA ASP A 478 -23.48 42.34 -6.25
C ASP A 478 -24.29 41.49 -5.28
N VAL A 479 -25.52 41.12 -5.63
CA VAL A 479 -26.32 40.18 -4.82
C VAL A 479 -25.76 38.76 -4.86
N ALA A 480 -25.20 38.30 -5.99
CA ALA A 480 -24.56 36.99 -6.07
C ALA A 480 -23.32 36.91 -5.17
N ARG A 481 -22.47 37.94 -5.14
CA ARG A 481 -21.32 38.00 -4.21
C ARG A 481 -21.77 38.05 -2.75
N PHE A 482 -22.86 38.78 -2.49
CA PHE A 482 -23.43 38.85 -1.15
C PHE A 482 -23.86 37.46 -0.65
N VAL A 483 -24.68 36.74 -1.43
CA VAL A 483 -25.12 35.39 -1.06
C VAL A 483 -23.94 34.41 -1.02
N ALA A 484 -22.93 34.57 -1.87
CA ALA A 484 -21.73 33.73 -1.84
C ALA A 484 -20.95 33.86 -0.52
N SER A 485 -20.97 35.04 0.11
CA SER A 485 -20.35 35.24 1.42
C SER A 485 -20.98 34.38 2.53
N PHE A 486 -22.20 33.84 2.31
CA PHE A 486 -22.90 33.03 3.30
C PHE A 486 -22.21 31.66 3.44
N ALA A 487 -21.52 31.19 2.40
CA ALA A 487 -20.73 29.97 2.46
C ALA A 487 -19.50 30.09 3.38
N GLU A 488 -19.07 31.32 3.67
CA GLU A 488 -17.89 31.64 4.49
C GLU A 488 -18.22 31.84 5.98
N VAL A 489 -19.50 31.72 6.37
CA VAL A 489 -19.94 31.90 7.77
C VAL A 489 -19.32 30.84 8.69
N PRO A 490 -18.59 31.24 9.75
CA PRO A 490 -18.05 30.32 10.74
C PRO A 490 -19.13 29.52 11.48
N ALA A 491 -18.79 28.31 11.91
CA ALA A 491 -19.76 27.40 12.54
C ALA A 491 -20.24 27.84 13.94
N ASP A 492 -19.48 28.73 14.58
CA ASP A 492 -19.73 29.28 15.92
C ASP A 492 -20.39 30.66 15.89
N MET A 493 -20.52 31.28 14.71
CA MET A 493 -21.12 32.60 14.56
C MET A 493 -22.64 32.53 14.57
N THR A 494 -23.28 33.35 15.42
CA THR A 494 -24.74 33.44 15.45
C THR A 494 -25.29 34.28 14.30
N PRO A 495 -26.57 34.09 13.93
CA PRO A 495 -27.23 34.92 12.92
C PRO A 495 -27.10 36.43 13.16
N ASP A 496 -27.29 36.89 14.39
CA ASP A 496 -27.24 38.31 14.75
C ASP A 496 -25.83 38.88 14.64
N GLU A 497 -24.82 38.14 15.14
CA GLU A 497 -23.40 38.52 15.02
C GLU A 497 -22.93 38.61 13.56
N TRP A 498 -23.43 37.74 12.70
CA TRP A 498 -23.07 37.72 11.30
C TRP A 498 -23.65 38.93 10.54
N VAL A 499 -24.90 39.30 10.82
CA VAL A 499 -25.56 40.46 10.21
C VAL A 499 -24.86 41.77 10.53
N ASP A 500 -24.40 41.93 11.78
CA ASP A 500 -23.69 43.11 12.24
C ASP A 500 -22.22 43.15 11.78
N SER A 501 -21.74 42.10 11.12
CA SER A 501 -20.36 42.04 10.65
C SER A 501 -20.10 43.10 9.55
N PRO A 502 -18.93 43.78 9.56
CA PRO A 502 -18.63 44.81 8.56
C PRO A 502 -18.69 44.32 7.11
N GLY A 503 -18.44 43.03 6.89
CA GLY A 503 -18.51 42.38 5.57
C GLY A 503 -19.93 42.16 5.06
N VAL A 504 -20.95 42.21 5.94
CA VAL A 504 -22.37 42.06 5.60
C VAL A 504 -23.05 43.43 5.59
N ALA A 505 -22.90 44.22 6.67
CA ALA A 505 -23.54 45.52 6.83
C ALA A 505 -23.14 46.54 5.74
N ASN A 506 -21.90 46.48 5.24
CA ASN A 506 -21.39 47.37 4.20
C ASN A 506 -21.36 46.72 2.80
N HIS A 507 -21.90 45.51 2.64
CA HIS A 507 -21.83 44.82 1.36
C HIS A 507 -22.78 45.47 0.34
N PRO A 508 -22.33 45.83 -0.88
CA PRO A 508 -23.17 46.50 -1.87
C PRO A 508 -24.40 45.66 -2.27
N GLY A 509 -24.27 44.32 -2.23
CA GLY A 509 -25.38 43.42 -2.49
C GLY A 509 -26.48 43.36 -1.42
N LEU A 510 -26.27 43.91 -0.22
CA LEU A 510 -27.30 43.92 0.84
C LEU A 510 -28.51 44.77 0.45
N GLU A 511 -28.28 45.95 -0.14
CA GLU A 511 -29.37 46.81 -0.61
C GLU A 511 -30.16 46.13 -1.74
N VAL A 512 -29.45 45.48 -2.68
CA VAL A 512 -30.06 44.72 -3.78
C VAL A 512 -30.86 43.52 -3.25
N PHE A 513 -30.33 42.80 -2.27
CA PHE A 513 -31.02 41.69 -1.62
C PHE A 513 -32.31 42.17 -0.95
N ASN A 514 -32.26 43.31 -0.25
CA ASN A 514 -33.43 43.93 0.38
C ASN A 514 -34.45 44.46 -0.63
N LYS A 515 -34.02 44.81 -1.83
CA LYS A 515 -34.89 45.30 -2.91
C LYS A 515 -35.71 44.18 -3.54
N ASP A 516 -35.11 43.02 -3.83
CA ASP A 516 -35.71 42.03 -4.74
C ASP A 516 -35.69 40.57 -4.24
N CYS A 517 -34.98 40.25 -3.15
CA CYS A 517 -34.84 38.87 -2.63
C CYS A 517 -35.53 38.66 -1.27
N LYS A 518 -35.57 39.68 -0.41
CA LYS A 518 -36.10 39.60 0.97
C LYS A 518 -37.58 39.21 1.07
N GLN A 519 -38.36 39.43 0.01
CA GLN A 519 -39.79 39.14 -0.02
C GLN A 519 -40.06 37.62 0.00
N CYS A 520 -39.11 36.83 -0.50
CA CYS A 520 -39.21 35.37 -0.54
C CYS A 520 -38.26 34.71 0.47
N HIS A 521 -37.05 35.24 0.63
CA HIS A 521 -36.03 34.63 1.48
C HIS A 521 -35.94 35.27 2.87
N LEU A 522 -35.92 34.41 3.89
CA LEU A 522 -35.52 34.77 5.25
C LEU A 522 -34.01 34.54 5.40
N VAL A 523 -33.28 35.55 5.86
CA VAL A 523 -31.85 35.42 6.18
C VAL A 523 -31.71 35.18 7.68
N VAL A 524 -32.15 36.11 8.52
CA VAL A 524 -32.22 35.98 9.99
C VAL A 524 -33.56 36.51 10.51
N GLU A 525 -33.89 36.34 11.80
CA GLU A 525 -35.08 36.99 12.37
C GLU A 525 -34.95 38.52 12.20
N GLY A 526 -35.85 39.14 11.42
CA GLY A 526 -35.81 40.58 11.12
C GLY A 526 -35.15 40.99 9.80
N ILE A 527 -34.50 40.07 9.06
CA ILE A 527 -34.02 40.33 7.68
C ILE A 527 -34.69 39.33 6.72
N GLY A 528 -35.71 39.83 6.01
CA GLY A 528 -36.61 39.04 5.18
C GLY A 528 -38.05 39.09 5.68
N GLU A 529 -39.01 39.12 4.76
CA GLU A 529 -40.46 39.09 5.05
C GLU A 529 -41.11 37.77 4.56
N GLY A 530 -40.34 36.92 3.87
CA GLY A 530 -40.84 35.66 3.29
C GLY A 530 -41.25 34.61 4.31
N GLY A 531 -42.19 33.72 3.93
CA GLY A 531 -42.64 32.63 4.77
C GLY A 531 -41.79 31.36 4.62
N PHE A 532 -41.83 30.47 5.62
CA PHE A 532 -41.22 29.12 5.60
C PHE A 532 -41.75 28.19 4.47
N ARG A 533 -42.71 28.66 3.66
CA ARG A 533 -43.33 27.93 2.55
C ARG A 533 -42.90 28.42 1.16
N ASP A 534 -42.19 29.54 1.07
CA ASP A 534 -41.90 30.19 -0.21
C ASP A 534 -40.45 29.96 -0.66
N ALA A 535 -39.49 29.96 0.28
CA ALA A 535 -38.07 29.72 -0.01
C ALA A 535 -37.28 29.27 1.24
N PRO A 536 -36.11 28.61 1.08
CA PRO A 536 -35.28 28.22 2.22
C PRO A 536 -34.65 29.42 2.92
N LYS A 537 -34.35 29.27 4.21
CA LYS A 537 -33.51 30.22 4.95
C LYS A 537 -32.10 30.24 4.39
N LEU A 538 -31.57 31.44 4.17
CA LEU A 538 -30.27 31.62 3.54
C LEU A 538 -29.12 31.81 4.53
N PHE A 539 -29.36 31.94 5.84
CA PHE A 539 -28.26 32.03 6.80
C PHE A 539 -27.29 30.85 6.63
N ALA A 540 -26.02 31.19 6.47
CA ALA A 540 -24.92 30.27 6.23
C ALA A 540 -25.12 29.32 5.02
N TRP A 541 -25.95 29.69 4.04
CA TRP A 541 -26.22 28.85 2.87
C TRP A 541 -24.94 28.52 2.09
N GLY A 542 -24.75 27.25 1.72
CA GLY A 542 -23.52 26.76 1.09
C GLY A 542 -22.32 26.55 2.03
N SER A 543 -22.43 26.92 3.31
CA SER A 543 -21.38 26.70 4.31
C SER A 543 -21.28 25.22 4.74
N PRO A 544 -20.19 24.80 5.40
CA PRO A 544 -20.05 23.44 5.89
C PRO A 544 -21.20 23.01 6.82
N GLN A 545 -21.63 23.92 7.69
CA GLN A 545 -22.70 23.66 8.65
C GLN A 545 -24.06 23.51 7.98
N TRP A 546 -24.32 24.31 6.93
CA TRP A 546 -25.57 24.23 6.19
C TRP A 546 -25.63 22.96 5.35
N ILE A 547 -24.55 22.60 4.65
CA ILE A 547 -24.50 21.37 3.84
C ILE A 547 -24.66 20.12 4.74
N ALA A 548 -23.94 20.07 5.87
CA ALA A 548 -24.08 18.97 6.82
C ALA A 548 -25.52 18.86 7.38
N ARG A 549 -26.17 20.01 7.66
CA ARG A 549 -27.56 20.05 8.09
C ARG A 549 -28.52 19.58 6.99
N MET A 550 -28.28 19.98 5.74
CA MET A 550 -29.08 19.57 4.58
C MET A 550 -29.02 18.05 4.36
N ILE A 551 -27.85 17.42 4.56
CA ILE A 551 -27.69 15.96 4.47
C ILE A 551 -28.49 15.22 5.55
N HIS A 552 -28.48 15.74 6.78
CA HIS A 552 -29.10 15.05 7.93
C HIS A 552 -30.58 15.38 8.13
N LYS A 553 -31.03 16.58 7.78
CA LYS A 553 -32.39 17.08 8.04
C LYS A 553 -32.92 17.95 6.89
N PRO A 554 -32.97 17.43 5.64
CA PRO A 554 -33.43 18.19 4.48
C PRO A 554 -34.88 18.69 4.60
N GLY A 555 -35.73 17.93 5.30
CA GLY A 555 -37.14 18.25 5.54
C GLY A 555 -37.41 19.25 6.67
N ALA A 556 -36.39 19.94 7.19
CA ALA A 556 -36.61 20.99 8.20
C ALA A 556 -37.50 22.12 7.62
N PRO A 557 -38.43 22.71 8.41
CA PRO A 557 -39.35 23.74 7.92
C PRO A 557 -38.67 24.98 7.32
N ASP A 558 -37.46 25.28 7.77
CA ASP A 558 -36.62 26.40 7.32
C ASP A 558 -35.65 26.03 6.19
N LEU A 559 -35.67 24.79 5.71
CA LEU A 559 -34.96 24.33 4.51
C LEU A 559 -35.98 24.02 3.40
N TYR A 560 -36.07 22.76 2.95
CA TYR A 560 -36.99 22.32 1.90
C TYR A 560 -38.17 21.50 2.44
N GLY A 561 -38.49 21.65 3.74
CA GLY A 561 -39.59 20.92 4.39
C GLY A 561 -40.98 21.22 3.85
N TYR A 562 -41.14 22.28 3.04
CA TYR A 562 -42.38 22.62 2.36
C TYR A 562 -42.64 21.79 1.08
N LEU A 563 -41.62 21.12 0.53
CA LEU A 563 -41.78 20.23 -0.63
C LEU A 563 -42.59 18.98 -0.24
N GLU A 564 -43.26 18.35 -1.21
CA GLU A 564 -43.94 17.07 -0.98
C GLU A 564 -42.94 15.99 -0.55
N LYS A 565 -43.36 15.06 0.33
CA LYS A 565 -42.50 13.97 0.85
C LYS A 565 -41.78 13.15 -0.25
N LYS A 566 -42.34 13.10 -1.46
CA LYS A 566 -41.79 12.36 -2.61
C LYS A 566 -40.74 13.15 -3.41
N ASP A 567 -40.71 14.47 -3.26
CA ASP A 567 -39.83 15.39 -3.99
C ASP A 567 -38.71 15.98 -3.08
N GLN A 568 -38.65 15.53 -1.82
CA GLN A 568 -37.60 15.89 -0.87
C GLN A 568 -36.36 15.01 -1.05
N MET A 569 -35.19 15.59 -0.85
CA MET A 569 -33.95 14.84 -0.65
C MET A 569 -34.11 13.90 0.56
N PRO A 570 -33.70 12.62 0.48
CA PRO A 570 -33.73 11.72 1.62
C PRO A 570 -32.77 12.18 2.72
N ALA A 571 -33.21 12.10 3.97
CA ALA A 571 -32.36 12.34 5.13
C ALA A 571 -31.40 11.17 5.35
N PHE A 572 -30.11 11.45 5.52
CA PHE A 572 -29.13 10.44 5.89
C PHE A 572 -28.92 10.41 7.40
N THR A 573 -29.15 9.24 7.99
CA THR A 573 -28.87 9.00 9.42
C THR A 573 -27.37 8.82 9.65
N SER A 574 -26.94 8.90 10.93
CA SER A 574 -25.55 8.63 11.32
C SER A 574 -25.08 7.19 11.04
N GLU A 575 -26.03 6.26 10.85
CA GLU A 575 -25.75 4.88 10.45
C GLU A 575 -25.46 4.76 8.94
N GLN A 576 -26.05 5.64 8.13
CA GLN A 576 -25.88 5.65 6.67
C GLN A 576 -24.70 6.50 6.22
N LEU A 577 -24.44 7.62 6.92
CA LEU A 577 -23.31 8.51 6.73
C LEU A 577 -22.77 8.91 8.11
N THR A 578 -21.54 8.51 8.39
CA THR A 578 -20.85 8.90 9.62
C THR A 578 -20.50 10.38 9.60
N LYS A 579 -20.20 10.96 10.77
CA LYS A 579 -19.72 12.35 10.87
C LYS A 579 -18.48 12.59 10.01
N ASN A 580 -17.59 11.60 9.88
CA ASN A 580 -16.42 11.70 9.01
C ASN A 580 -16.80 11.72 7.52
N ASP A 581 -17.74 10.87 7.10
CA ASP A 581 -18.21 10.82 5.71
C ASP A 581 -18.76 12.19 5.28
N VAL A 582 -19.61 12.79 6.13
CA VAL A 582 -20.17 14.12 5.89
C VAL A 582 -19.08 15.17 5.85
N ASN A 583 -18.14 15.16 6.81
CA ASN A 583 -17.04 16.13 6.82
C ASN A 583 -16.17 16.03 5.56
N MET A 584 -15.80 14.82 5.13
CA MET A 584 -14.98 14.63 3.93
C MET A 584 -15.72 15.02 2.66
N LEU A 585 -17.01 14.70 2.56
CA LEU A 585 -17.86 15.12 1.44
C LEU A 585 -17.95 16.65 1.36
N VAL A 586 -18.24 17.32 2.48
CA VAL A 586 -18.35 18.78 2.54
C VAL A 586 -17.05 19.44 2.12
N ARG A 587 -15.92 18.99 2.67
CA ARG A 587 -14.59 19.51 2.31
C ARG A 587 -14.27 19.28 0.84
N TYR A 588 -14.68 18.14 0.28
CA TYR A 588 -14.52 17.86 -1.15
C TYR A 588 -15.30 18.86 -2.01
N LEU A 589 -16.56 19.12 -1.68
CA LEU A 589 -17.41 20.08 -2.39
C LEU A 589 -16.87 21.52 -2.31
N GLN A 590 -16.18 21.86 -1.22
CA GLN A 590 -15.58 23.17 -1.00
C GLN A 590 -14.15 23.31 -1.54
N ASN A 591 -13.63 22.30 -2.24
CA ASN A 591 -12.25 22.24 -2.71
C ASN A 591 -11.18 22.35 -1.58
N ASP A 592 -11.54 21.99 -0.34
CA ASP A 592 -10.61 21.93 0.80
C ASP A 592 -9.99 20.54 0.95
N TYR A 593 -8.91 20.28 0.20
CA TYR A 593 -8.29 18.96 0.15
C TYR A 593 -7.16 18.72 1.17
N PHE A 594 -6.69 19.75 1.87
CA PHE A 594 -5.56 19.66 2.82
C PHE A 594 -5.85 20.29 4.18
N GLY A 595 -6.90 21.11 4.30
CA GLY A 595 -7.29 21.79 5.53
C GLY A 595 -6.38 22.96 5.87
N ALA A 596 -6.68 23.61 6.99
CA ALA A 596 -5.93 24.77 7.50
C ALA A 596 -4.47 24.49 7.91
N LYS A 597 -4.03 23.23 7.90
CA LYS A 597 -2.68 22.80 8.33
C LYS A 597 -1.66 22.65 7.19
N ALA A 598 -2.00 22.97 5.94
CA ALA A 598 -1.06 22.88 4.83
C ALA A 598 0.12 23.86 4.99
N THR A 599 1.35 23.37 4.87
CA THR A 599 2.56 24.13 5.19
C THR A 599 3.12 24.97 4.03
N SER A 600 2.60 24.86 2.80
CA SER A 600 3.17 25.53 1.61
C SER A 600 2.14 26.30 0.75
N PRO A 601 2.47 27.52 0.26
CA PRO A 601 1.64 28.27 -0.71
C PRO A 601 1.59 27.65 -2.11
N GLU A 602 2.60 26.89 -2.52
CA GLU A 602 2.73 26.30 -3.87
C GLU A 602 1.70 25.18 -4.12
N THR A 603 1.21 24.55 -3.05
CA THR A 603 0.23 23.45 -3.10
C THR A 603 -1.17 23.90 -3.54
N LYS A 604 -1.53 25.18 -3.34
CA LYS A 604 -2.83 25.72 -3.81
C LYS A 604 -2.95 25.72 -5.34
N VAL A 605 -1.82 25.73 -6.07
CA VAL A 605 -1.78 25.76 -7.54
C VAL A 605 -1.75 24.35 -8.15
N ALA A 606 -1.15 23.36 -7.46
CA ALA A 606 -1.02 21.99 -7.96
C ALA A 606 -2.36 21.21 -8.02
N VAL A 607 -3.33 21.59 -7.19
CA VAL A 607 -4.70 21.02 -7.20
C VAL A 607 -5.44 21.38 -8.50
N GLY A 608 -5.20 22.58 -9.06
CA GLY A 608 -5.85 23.03 -10.30
C GLY A 608 -5.51 22.21 -11.55
N LYS A 609 -4.50 21.34 -11.50
CA LYS A 609 -4.08 20.47 -12.62
C LYS A 609 -4.32 18.98 -12.40
N SER A 610 -4.66 18.56 -11.17
CA SER A 610 -4.79 17.15 -10.78
C SER A 610 -6.20 16.75 -10.34
N ALA A 611 -7.14 17.69 -10.26
CA ALA A 611 -8.56 17.35 -10.22
C ALA A 611 -8.94 16.66 -11.55
N PRO A 612 -9.53 15.45 -11.52
CA PRO A 612 -10.02 14.83 -12.74
C PRO A 612 -11.12 15.72 -13.33
N HIS A 613 -10.89 16.20 -14.55
CA HIS A 613 -11.89 16.87 -15.40
C HIS A 613 -13.03 15.92 -15.81
#